data_AF-A0A355AK15-F1
#
_entry.id   AF-A0A355AK15-F1
#
_cell.length_a   1.000
_cell.length_b   1.000
_cell.length_c   1.000
_cell.angle_alpha   90.00
_cell.angle_beta   90.00
_cell.angle_gamma   90.00
#
_symmetry.space_group_name_H-M   'P 1'
#
loop_
_entity.id
_entity.type
_entity.pdbx_description
1 polymer ?
#
loop_
_entity_poly.entity_id
_entity_poly.type
_entity_poly.pdbx_seq_one_letter_code
_entity_poly.pdbx_strand_id
1 'polypeptide(L)'
;ILMPMNDAVVLGGLCTLIGTSTNIVVSGLLNEKTGRSLGMFDITWLGVPLLIVGFAYILVASKSQWLLKDRRPAVSAGDDPREYSLEMVVESGSPLAGRTIEQAGLRGLHGLFLMEVDRAGHVRAAVEPTERLEEGDRLVFVGVVDSVVELQKIRGLRPATDQVFQLDGPRSERTLLEAVVSNTCPLVGRTIREGQFRSTYDAVIIAVARNGERLRKKIGDIILQPGDTLLLEASPRFLKRQKTNRDFYLVSEVKGAKPPRHDLAWIACTILVAMVLAATLELVPMVAAALVAAAAMVATGCIGPNEARKSIEWETLLLIAASFGLAQAIEKT
;
A
#
# COMPACT_ATOMS: atom_id res chain seq x y z
N ILE A 1 1.04 12.28 7.37
CA ILE A 1 -0.15 11.55 7.89
C ILE A 1 0.24 10.35 8.75
N LEU A 2 1.18 9.50 8.32
CA LEU A 2 1.59 8.30 9.08
C LEU A 2 2.13 8.59 10.49
N MET A 3 2.91 9.65 10.68
CA MET A 3 3.46 10.01 12.00
C MET A 3 2.37 10.42 13.01
N PRO A 4 1.48 11.40 12.72
CA PRO A 4 0.35 11.71 13.61
C PRO A 4 -0.57 10.52 13.87
N MET A 5 -0.76 9.64 12.89
CA MET A 5 -1.55 8.43 13.07
C MET A 5 -0.88 7.46 14.04
N ASN A 6 0.43 7.23 13.90
CA ASN A 6 1.20 6.41 14.83
C ASN A 6 1.17 6.97 16.25
N ASP A 7 1.36 8.29 16.40
CA ASP A 7 1.33 8.94 17.70
C ASP A 7 -0.06 8.85 18.35
N ALA A 8 -1.13 9.00 17.56
CA ALA A 8 -2.50 8.80 18.03
C ALA A 8 -2.78 7.35 18.46
N VAL A 9 -2.24 6.37 17.73
CA VAL A 9 -2.33 4.95 18.11
C VAL A 9 -1.61 4.68 19.42
N VAL A 10 -0.39 5.22 19.60
CA VAL A 10 0.37 5.06 20.85
C VAL A 10 -0.36 5.72 22.03
N LEU A 11 -0.85 6.95 21.87
CA LEU A 11 -1.61 7.65 22.91
C LEU A 11 -2.93 6.93 23.25
N GLY A 12 -3.63 6.39 22.24
CA GLY A 12 -4.80 5.53 22.44
C GLY A 12 -4.47 4.26 23.22
N GLY A 13 -3.32 3.64 22.93
CA GLY A 13 -2.82 2.46 23.63
C GLY A 13 -2.61 2.69 25.13
N LEU A 14 -2.23 3.89 25.54
CA LEU A 14 -2.05 4.24 26.97
C LEU A 14 -3.36 4.26 27.77
N CYS A 15 -4.52 4.33 27.10
CA CYS A 15 -5.82 4.37 27.76
C CYS A 15 -6.31 2.99 28.21
N THR A 16 -5.72 1.90 27.75
CA THR A 16 -6.19 0.53 28.04
C THR A 16 -5.07 -0.36 28.54
N LEU A 17 -5.44 -1.42 29.27
CA LEU A 17 -4.47 -2.40 29.74
C LEU A 17 -3.79 -3.16 28.57
N ILE A 18 -4.53 -3.45 27.50
CA ILE A 18 -4.01 -4.16 26.32
C ILE A 18 -3.06 -3.29 25.51
N GLY A 19 -3.21 -1.97 25.55
CA GLY A 19 -2.58 -1.09 24.58
C GLY A 19 -1.06 -0.98 24.69
N THR A 20 -0.42 -1.48 25.75
CA THR A 20 1.04 -1.63 25.83
C THR A 20 1.45 -2.95 26.47
N SER A 21 2.56 -3.54 25.99
CA SER A 21 3.13 -4.77 26.56
C SER A 21 3.49 -4.62 28.04
N THR A 22 3.96 -3.44 28.44
CA THR A 22 4.29 -3.11 29.83
C THR A 22 3.07 -3.19 30.76
N ASN A 23 1.91 -2.68 30.33
CA ASN A 23 0.68 -2.73 31.13
C ASN A 23 0.23 -4.17 31.39
N ILE A 24 0.34 -5.05 30.38
CA ILE A 24 0.02 -6.47 30.52
C ILE A 24 0.97 -7.16 31.50
N VAL A 25 2.28 -6.91 31.36
CA VAL A 25 3.31 -7.45 32.26
C VAL A 25 3.07 -7.02 33.71
N VAL A 26 2.77 -5.74 33.94
CA VAL A 26 2.48 -5.21 35.28
C VAL A 26 1.21 -5.82 35.87
N SER A 27 0.15 -5.99 35.08
CA SER A 27 -1.07 -6.67 35.55
C SER A 27 -0.81 -8.14 35.93
N GLY A 28 0.03 -8.84 35.16
CA GLY A 28 0.46 -10.21 35.47
C GLY A 28 1.20 -10.29 36.80
N LEU A 29 2.18 -9.42 37.03
CA LEU A 29 2.93 -9.34 38.29
C LEU A 29 2.04 -8.97 39.48
N LEU A 30 1.10 -8.04 39.29
CA LEU A 30 0.16 -7.65 40.34
C LEU A 30 -0.73 -8.82 40.77
N ASN A 31 -1.21 -9.59 39.80
CA ASN A 31 -2.03 -10.77 40.06
C ASN A 31 -1.25 -11.84 40.82
N GLU A 32 0.01 -12.09 40.45
CA GLU A 32 0.87 -13.06 41.13
C GLU A 32 1.16 -12.67 42.59
N LYS A 33 1.39 -11.38 42.87
CA LYS A 33 1.73 -10.92 44.23
C LYS A 33 0.54 -10.62 45.14
N THR A 34 -0.60 -10.20 44.58
CA THR A 34 -1.75 -9.69 45.37
C THR A 34 -3.07 -10.40 45.11
N GLY A 35 -3.13 -11.28 44.10
CA GLY A 35 -4.38 -11.92 43.66
C GLY A 35 -5.38 -10.95 43.01
N ARG A 36 -5.01 -9.69 42.79
CA ARG A 36 -5.82 -8.69 42.10
C ARG A 36 -5.31 -8.49 40.68
N SER A 37 -6.22 -8.53 39.70
CA SER A 37 -5.92 -8.15 38.32
C SER A 37 -6.35 -6.70 38.09
N LEU A 38 -5.63 -5.98 37.23
CA LEU A 38 -6.08 -4.68 36.74
C LEU A 38 -7.20 -4.90 35.73
N GLY A 39 -8.30 -4.17 35.88
CA GLY A 39 -9.37 -4.09 34.90
C GLY A 39 -8.89 -3.42 33.61
N MET A 40 -9.62 -3.66 32.51
CA MET A 40 -9.26 -3.15 31.17
C MET A 40 -9.11 -1.62 31.12
N PHE A 41 -9.88 -0.89 31.95
CA PHE A 41 -9.95 0.57 31.97
C PHE A 41 -9.47 1.22 33.28
N ASP A 42 -8.80 0.49 34.16
CA ASP A 42 -8.29 1.06 35.42
C ASP A 42 -7.27 2.19 35.18
N ILE A 43 -6.50 2.08 34.10
CA ILE A 43 -5.47 3.05 33.72
C ILE A 43 -6.07 4.22 32.90
N THR A 44 -7.30 4.09 32.41
CA THR A 44 -7.96 5.08 31.54
C THR A 44 -8.06 6.45 32.19
N TRP A 45 -8.23 6.51 33.51
CA TRP A 45 -8.29 7.79 34.23
C TRP A 45 -7.01 8.62 34.11
N LEU A 46 -5.86 7.95 33.99
CA LEU A 46 -4.56 8.59 33.70
C LEU A 46 -4.35 8.77 32.20
N GLY A 47 -4.78 7.79 31.39
CA GLY A 47 -4.59 7.79 29.94
C GLY A 47 -5.37 8.90 29.21
N VAL A 48 -6.62 9.16 29.59
CA VAL A 48 -7.48 10.14 28.90
C VAL A 48 -6.94 11.57 28.97
N PRO A 49 -6.51 12.11 30.14
CA PRO A 49 -5.88 13.42 30.20
C PRO A 49 -4.61 13.51 29.35
N LEU A 50 -3.74 12.49 29.39
CA LEU A 50 -2.53 12.41 28.57
C LEU A 50 -2.86 12.37 27.08
N LEU A 51 -3.89 11.64 26.69
CA LEU A 51 -4.38 11.57 25.32
C LEU A 51 -4.88 12.94 24.84
N ILE A 52 -5.66 13.65 25.66
CA ILE A 52 -6.16 14.99 25.33
C ILE A 52 -4.99 15.96 25.12
N VAL A 53 -4.01 15.98 26.04
CA VAL A 53 -2.84 16.85 25.95
C VAL A 53 -1.97 16.49 24.74
N GLY A 54 -1.71 15.20 24.52
CA GLY A 54 -0.93 14.71 23.38
C GLY A 54 -1.61 15.00 22.06
N PHE A 55 -2.92 14.80 21.96
CA PHE A 55 -3.69 15.10 20.76
C PHE A 55 -3.74 16.61 20.46
N ALA A 56 -3.92 17.45 21.48
CA ALA A 56 -3.83 18.90 21.35
C ALA A 56 -2.44 19.34 20.87
N TYR A 57 -1.37 18.75 21.43
CA TYR A 57 0.00 19.00 20.98
C TYR A 57 0.19 18.61 19.52
N ILE A 58 -0.26 17.43 19.09
CA ILE A 58 -0.17 16.97 17.70
C ILE A 58 -0.92 17.92 16.76
N LEU A 59 -2.11 18.39 17.13
CA LEU A 59 -2.87 19.34 16.30
C LEU A 59 -2.13 20.67 16.13
N VAL A 60 -1.56 21.21 17.21
CA VAL A 60 -0.80 22.47 17.17
C VAL A 60 0.51 22.30 16.40
N ALA A 61 1.25 21.22 16.65
CA ALA A 61 2.50 20.92 15.98
C ALA A 61 2.31 20.56 14.50
N SER A 62 1.21 19.90 14.14
CA SER A 62 0.87 19.58 12.74
C SER A 62 0.42 20.83 11.97
N LYS A 63 -0.21 21.80 12.64
CA LYS A 63 -0.60 23.08 12.01
C LYS A 63 0.60 24.02 11.83
N SER A 64 1.58 23.92 12.72
CA SER A 64 2.85 24.62 12.57
C SER A 64 3.71 23.90 11.53
N GLN A 65 3.78 24.43 10.30
CA GLN A 65 4.66 23.96 9.22
C GLN A 65 6.17 23.89 9.57
N TRP A 66 6.53 24.15 10.83
CA TRP A 66 7.88 24.13 11.36
C TRP A 66 8.40 22.71 11.62
N LEU A 67 7.57 21.76 12.05
CA LEU A 67 8.07 20.45 12.51
C LEU A 67 8.19 19.39 11.40
N LEU A 68 7.45 19.57 10.30
CA LEU A 68 7.47 18.67 9.15
C LEU A 68 7.96 19.45 7.92
N LYS A 69 9.27 19.56 7.76
CA LYS A 69 9.83 19.90 6.46
C LYS A 69 9.36 18.82 5.49
N ASP A 70 8.59 19.19 4.47
CA ASP A 70 8.07 18.32 3.41
C ASP A 70 9.24 17.55 2.77
N ARG A 71 9.64 16.43 3.36
CA ARG A 71 10.45 15.41 2.72
C ARG A 71 9.48 14.43 2.11
N ARG A 72 8.70 14.91 1.14
CA ARG A 72 7.96 14.02 0.26
C ARG A 72 9.02 13.26 -0.51
N PRO A 73 9.12 11.92 -0.38
CA PRO A 73 9.84 11.18 -1.40
C PRO A 73 9.22 11.56 -2.75
N ALA A 74 10.07 11.71 -3.77
CA ALA A 74 9.69 12.08 -5.14
C ALA A 74 8.49 11.30 -5.69
N VAL A 75 8.27 10.12 -5.10
CA VAL A 75 7.14 9.23 -5.28
C VAL A 75 6.68 8.83 -3.87
N SER A 76 5.54 9.36 -3.42
CA SER A 76 4.97 8.99 -2.12
C SER A 76 3.93 7.89 -2.34
N ALA A 77 3.92 6.85 -1.49
CA ALA A 77 2.89 5.80 -1.49
C ALA A 77 1.45 6.31 -1.14
N GLY A 78 1.29 7.62 -0.99
CA GLY A 78 0.01 8.32 -0.86
C GLY A 78 -0.34 9.21 -2.06
N ASP A 79 0.51 9.31 -3.08
CA ASP A 79 0.05 9.68 -4.42
C ASP A 79 -0.58 8.41 -4.96
N ASP A 80 -1.91 8.30 -4.83
CA ASP A 80 -2.64 7.15 -5.34
C ASP A 80 -2.39 7.10 -6.86
N PRO A 81 -1.77 6.05 -7.43
CA PRO A 81 -1.65 5.94 -8.88
C PRO A 81 -3.03 5.88 -9.55
N ARG A 82 -4.10 5.63 -8.78
CA ARG A 82 -5.49 5.74 -9.21
C ARG A 82 -5.90 7.18 -9.54
N GLU A 83 -5.21 8.20 -9.02
CA GLU A 83 -5.48 9.63 -9.33
C GLU A 83 -5.01 10.06 -10.74
N TYR A 84 -4.35 9.16 -11.49
CA TYR A 84 -3.75 9.50 -12.78
C TYR A 84 -4.07 8.51 -13.90
N SER A 85 -5.06 7.63 -13.68
CA SER A 85 -5.59 6.71 -14.69
C SER A 85 -6.95 7.17 -15.21
N LEU A 86 -7.07 7.39 -16.52
CA LEU A 86 -8.32 7.73 -17.19
C LEU A 86 -8.80 6.55 -18.02
N GLU A 87 -10.08 6.25 -17.95
CA GLU A 87 -10.67 5.18 -18.72
C GLU A 87 -11.62 5.69 -19.80
N MET A 88 -11.41 5.20 -21.02
CA MET A 88 -12.20 5.54 -22.19
C MET A 88 -12.76 4.27 -22.81
N VAL A 89 -14.00 4.28 -23.25
CA VAL A 89 -14.62 3.19 -23.99
C VAL A 89 -14.70 3.57 -25.46
N VAL A 90 -14.34 2.63 -26.33
CA VAL A 90 -14.57 2.73 -27.77
C VAL A 90 -16.07 2.54 -28.02
N GLU A 91 -16.73 3.61 -28.48
CA GLU A 91 -18.17 3.61 -28.72
C GLU A 91 -18.57 2.66 -29.87
N SER A 92 -19.75 2.06 -29.79
CA SER A 92 -20.32 1.28 -30.90
C SER A 92 -20.56 2.18 -32.12
N GLY A 93 -20.07 1.81 -33.30
CA GLY A 93 -20.05 2.67 -34.49
C GLY A 93 -18.94 3.72 -34.51
N SER A 94 -17.97 3.65 -33.59
CA SER A 94 -16.81 4.54 -33.55
C SER A 94 -15.93 4.40 -34.80
N PRO A 95 -15.39 5.51 -35.37
CA PRO A 95 -14.44 5.44 -36.47
C PRO A 95 -13.09 4.80 -36.07
N LEU A 96 -12.89 4.51 -34.78
CA LEU A 96 -11.72 3.85 -34.23
C LEU A 96 -11.81 2.33 -34.30
N ALA A 97 -13.02 1.77 -34.39
CA ALA A 97 -13.21 0.33 -34.52
C ALA A 97 -12.55 -0.19 -35.81
N GLY A 98 -11.76 -1.25 -35.69
CA GLY A 98 -10.98 -1.86 -36.76
C GLY A 98 -9.66 -1.16 -37.10
N ARG A 99 -9.38 0.02 -36.53
CA ARG A 99 -8.09 0.71 -36.68
C ARG A 99 -7.07 0.19 -35.68
N THR A 100 -5.80 0.30 -36.05
CA THR A 100 -4.72 0.03 -35.09
C THR A 100 -4.59 1.16 -34.07
N ILE A 101 -4.01 0.88 -32.90
CA ILE A 101 -3.75 1.88 -31.85
C ILE A 101 -2.92 3.06 -32.37
N GLU A 102 -1.97 2.78 -33.26
CA GLU A 102 -1.18 3.82 -33.92
C GLU A 102 -2.02 4.65 -34.91
N GLN A 103 -2.84 4.01 -35.74
CA GLN A 103 -3.74 4.69 -36.68
C GLN A 103 -4.86 5.47 -35.98
N ALA A 104 -5.22 5.06 -34.76
CA ALA A 104 -6.17 5.73 -33.89
C ALA A 104 -5.55 6.94 -33.17
N GLY A 105 -4.24 7.18 -33.31
CA GLY A 105 -3.54 8.32 -32.69
C GLY A 105 -3.37 8.20 -31.17
N LEU A 106 -3.72 7.05 -30.57
CA LEU A 106 -3.73 6.84 -29.12
C LEU A 106 -2.32 6.69 -28.51
N ARG A 107 -1.29 6.63 -29.37
CA ARG A 107 0.12 6.56 -28.97
C ARG A 107 0.84 7.92 -29.05
N GLY A 108 0.26 8.88 -29.76
CA GLY A 108 0.85 10.21 -29.99
C GLY A 108 0.45 11.28 -28.99
N LEU A 109 -0.27 10.90 -27.92
CA LEU A 109 -0.85 11.83 -26.97
C LEU A 109 0.21 12.55 -26.12
N HIS A 110 -0.02 13.81 -25.79
CA HIS A 110 0.91 14.61 -25.02
C HIS A 110 0.72 14.35 -23.53
N GLY A 111 1.54 13.46 -22.96
CA GLY A 111 1.54 13.21 -21.52
C GLY A 111 0.49 12.22 -21.03
N LEU A 112 -0.18 11.50 -21.93
CA LEU A 112 -1.01 10.33 -21.65
C LEU A 112 -0.50 9.11 -22.42
N PHE A 113 -0.59 7.95 -21.80
CA PHE A 113 -0.14 6.69 -22.37
C PHE A 113 -1.20 5.62 -22.21
N LEU A 114 -1.57 4.95 -23.31
CA LEU A 114 -2.42 3.77 -23.26
C LEU A 114 -1.67 2.64 -22.54
N MET A 115 -2.18 2.26 -21.37
CA MET A 115 -1.60 1.25 -20.49
C MET A 115 -2.11 -0.14 -20.88
N GLU A 116 -3.44 -0.26 -21.01
CA GLU A 116 -4.18 -1.51 -21.16
C GLU A 116 -5.42 -1.33 -22.04
N VAL A 117 -5.80 -2.42 -22.70
CA VAL A 117 -7.09 -2.58 -23.38
C VAL A 117 -7.78 -3.79 -22.77
N ASP A 118 -8.93 -3.57 -22.15
CA ASP A 118 -9.82 -4.61 -21.66
C ASP A 118 -10.92 -4.88 -22.69
N ARG A 119 -10.96 -6.13 -23.16
CA ARG A 119 -11.97 -6.62 -24.08
C ARG A 119 -12.76 -7.73 -23.39
N ALA A 120 -14.01 -7.44 -23.07
CA ALA A 120 -14.93 -8.40 -22.44
C ALA A 120 -14.36 -9.10 -21.18
N GLY A 121 -13.57 -8.39 -20.37
CA GLY A 121 -12.94 -8.92 -19.14
C GLY A 121 -11.55 -9.51 -19.35
N HIS A 122 -11.05 -9.56 -20.58
CA HIS A 122 -9.68 -9.94 -20.89
C HIS A 122 -8.79 -8.71 -21.00
N VAL A 123 -8.07 -8.41 -19.92
CA VAL A 123 -7.12 -7.29 -19.84
C VAL A 123 -5.86 -7.62 -20.63
N ARG A 124 -5.63 -6.87 -21.72
CA ARG A 124 -4.38 -6.87 -22.46
C ARG A 124 -3.54 -5.69 -22.01
N ALA A 125 -2.54 -5.96 -21.19
CA ALA A 125 -1.48 -5.01 -20.92
C ALA A 125 -0.48 -5.02 -22.08
N ALA A 126 0.22 -3.90 -22.31
CA ALA A 126 1.32 -3.80 -23.27
C ALA A 126 0.90 -3.85 -24.72
N VAL A 127 -0.11 -3.04 -25.03
CA VAL A 127 -0.79 -3.12 -26.30
C VAL A 127 0.10 -2.61 -27.43
N GLU A 128 0.31 -3.47 -28.43
CA GLU A 128 1.17 -3.19 -29.56
C GLU A 128 0.55 -2.10 -30.45
N PRO A 129 1.35 -1.26 -31.13
CA PRO A 129 0.84 -0.24 -32.06
C PRO A 129 -0.01 -0.81 -33.20
N THR A 130 0.22 -2.07 -33.54
CA THR A 130 -0.46 -2.85 -34.58
C THR A 130 -1.77 -3.48 -34.10
N GLU A 131 -2.04 -3.47 -32.79
CA GLU A 131 -3.27 -4.04 -32.23
C GLU A 131 -4.47 -3.26 -32.73
N ARG A 132 -5.50 -3.98 -33.17
CA ARG A 132 -6.75 -3.41 -33.66
C ARG A 132 -7.75 -3.22 -32.53
N LEU A 133 -8.32 -2.03 -32.47
CA LEU A 133 -9.39 -1.68 -31.56
C LEU A 133 -10.70 -2.30 -32.04
N GLU A 134 -11.51 -2.80 -31.12
CA GLU A 134 -12.86 -3.28 -31.36
C GLU A 134 -13.88 -2.40 -30.64
N GLU A 135 -15.13 -2.48 -31.09
CA GLU A 135 -16.22 -1.78 -30.42
C GLU A 135 -16.42 -2.33 -29.01
N GLY A 136 -16.58 -1.42 -28.03
CA GLY A 136 -16.70 -1.80 -26.63
C GLY A 136 -15.37 -2.07 -25.92
N ASP A 137 -14.22 -1.91 -26.59
CA ASP A 137 -12.91 -1.96 -25.93
C ASP A 137 -12.80 -0.86 -24.87
N ARG A 138 -12.36 -1.24 -23.67
CA ARG A 138 -12.15 -0.35 -22.53
C ARG A 138 -10.66 -0.05 -22.41
N LEU A 139 -10.30 1.21 -22.65
CA LEU A 139 -8.95 1.71 -22.79
C LEU A 139 -8.53 2.43 -21.51
N VAL A 140 -7.46 1.97 -20.87
CA VAL A 140 -6.93 2.61 -19.66
C VAL A 140 -5.71 3.43 -20.02
N PHE A 141 -5.77 4.74 -19.79
CA PHE A 141 -4.68 5.68 -20.02
C PHE A 141 -4.07 6.11 -18.70
N VAL A 142 -2.74 6.33 -18.66
CA VAL A 142 -2.03 6.87 -17.50
C VAL A 142 -1.28 8.13 -17.88
N GLY A 143 -1.36 9.18 -17.07
CA GLY A 143 -0.62 10.41 -17.32
C GLY A 143 -1.11 11.64 -16.58
N VAL A 144 -0.75 12.82 -17.07
CA VAL A 144 -1.10 14.10 -16.43
C VAL A 144 -2.56 14.44 -16.75
N VAL A 145 -3.35 14.77 -15.72
CA VAL A 145 -4.81 15.02 -15.80
C VAL A 145 -5.17 16.15 -16.78
N ASP A 146 -4.28 17.14 -16.96
CA ASP A 146 -4.48 18.25 -17.91
C ASP A 146 -4.64 17.80 -19.38
N SER A 147 -4.19 16.59 -19.71
CA SER A 147 -4.24 16.03 -21.06
C SER A 147 -5.54 15.26 -21.36
N VAL A 148 -6.44 15.08 -20.39
CA VAL A 148 -7.74 14.38 -20.56
C VAL A 148 -8.60 15.04 -21.64
N VAL A 149 -8.47 16.36 -21.81
CA VAL A 149 -9.15 17.16 -22.83
C VAL A 149 -8.74 16.74 -24.25
N GLU A 150 -7.53 16.20 -24.46
CA GLU A 150 -7.10 15.69 -25.77
C GLU A 150 -7.82 14.39 -26.14
N LEU A 151 -8.06 13.50 -25.17
CA LEU A 151 -8.78 12.24 -25.39
C LEU A 151 -10.25 12.47 -25.75
N GLN A 152 -10.89 13.47 -25.14
CA GLN A 152 -12.27 13.85 -25.46
C GLN A 152 -12.42 14.46 -26.86
N LYS A 153 -11.34 14.95 -27.48
CA LYS A 153 -11.36 15.47 -28.85
C LYS A 153 -11.33 14.37 -29.90
N ILE A 154 -10.96 13.14 -29.53
CA ILE A 154 -10.93 11.99 -30.44
C ILE A 154 -12.37 11.45 -30.58
N ARG A 155 -12.89 11.49 -31.82
CA ARG A 155 -14.25 11.01 -32.09
C ARG A 155 -14.38 9.50 -31.86
N GLY A 156 -15.42 9.11 -31.13
CA GLY A 156 -15.75 7.72 -30.83
C GLY A 156 -15.01 7.10 -29.64
N LEU A 157 -14.36 7.94 -28.82
CA LEU A 157 -14.03 7.61 -27.44
C LEU A 157 -15.02 8.34 -26.53
N ARG A 158 -15.66 7.60 -25.61
CA ARG A 158 -16.40 8.21 -24.50
C ARG A 158 -15.73 7.87 -23.18
N PRO A 159 -15.74 8.77 -22.18
CA PRO A 159 -15.46 8.36 -20.81
C PRO A 159 -16.43 7.25 -20.40
N ALA A 160 -15.95 6.28 -19.61
CA ALA A 160 -16.76 5.15 -19.13
C ALA A 160 -17.92 5.52 -18.15
N THR A 161 -18.27 6.82 -18.04
CA THR A 161 -19.24 7.47 -17.12
C THR A 161 -18.61 7.92 -15.78
N ASP A 162 -19.21 8.93 -15.11
CA ASP A 162 -18.82 9.83 -13.98
C ASP A 162 -17.92 9.34 -12.83
N GLN A 163 -17.42 8.12 -12.85
CA GLN A 163 -16.38 7.64 -11.97
C GLN A 163 -15.01 7.98 -12.56
N VAL A 164 -14.70 9.28 -12.61
CA VAL A 164 -13.31 9.68 -12.48
C VAL A 164 -12.93 9.21 -11.08
N PHE A 165 -12.08 8.18 -10.99
CA PHE A 165 -11.57 7.60 -9.74
C PHE A 165 -12.46 6.55 -9.03
N GLN A 166 -12.65 5.37 -9.64
CA GLN A 166 -12.72 4.09 -8.91
C GLN A 166 -12.68 2.90 -9.88
N LEU A 167 -11.53 2.23 -9.96
CA LEU A 167 -11.38 0.96 -10.68
C LEU A 167 -11.73 -0.20 -9.71
N ASP A 168 -13.02 -0.48 -9.54
CA ASP A 168 -13.51 -1.70 -8.87
C ASP A 168 -13.53 -2.89 -9.86
N GLY A 169 -12.35 -3.25 -10.35
CA GLY A 169 -12.13 -4.45 -11.15
C GLY A 169 -11.19 -5.42 -10.43
N PRO A 170 -11.42 -6.74 -10.49
CA PRO A 170 -10.51 -7.73 -9.91
C PRO A 170 -9.17 -7.69 -10.66
N ARG A 171 -8.21 -6.91 -10.14
CA ARG A 171 -6.81 -6.90 -10.61
C ARG A 171 -6.21 -8.28 -10.36
N SER A 172 -6.21 -9.12 -11.40
CA SER A 172 -5.50 -10.38 -11.39
C SER A 172 -4.01 -10.12 -11.60
N GLU A 173 -3.23 -10.24 -10.53
CA GLU A 173 -1.80 -10.63 -10.53
C GLU A 173 -0.71 -9.61 -10.94
N ARG A 174 -0.87 -8.28 -10.93
CA ARG A 174 0.28 -7.33 -11.08
C ARG A 174 0.51 -6.48 -9.82
N THR A 175 1.77 -6.19 -9.53
CA THR A 175 2.22 -5.54 -8.28
C THR A 175 3.00 -4.26 -8.59
N LEU A 176 2.77 -3.21 -7.80
CA LEU A 176 3.53 -1.96 -7.82
C LEU A 176 4.84 -2.10 -7.03
N LEU A 177 5.94 -1.73 -7.67
CA LEU A 177 7.30 -1.91 -7.18
C LEU A 177 8.08 -0.61 -7.34
N GLU A 178 8.89 -0.27 -6.35
CA GLU A 178 9.88 0.80 -6.45
C GLU A 178 11.26 0.16 -6.70
N ALA A 179 11.91 0.53 -7.80
CA ALA A 179 13.18 -0.04 -8.25
C ALA A 179 14.26 1.04 -8.42
N VAL A 180 15.43 0.88 -7.81
CA VAL A 180 16.57 1.79 -8.02
C VAL A 180 17.52 1.22 -9.07
N VAL A 181 17.80 2.00 -10.11
CA VAL A 181 18.67 1.58 -11.24
C VAL A 181 20.10 1.34 -10.77
N SER A 182 20.61 0.12 -11.03
CA SER A 182 22.00 -0.24 -10.73
C SER A 182 22.98 0.34 -11.75
N ASN A 183 24.25 0.52 -11.36
CA ASN A 183 25.32 0.84 -12.30
C ASN A 183 25.60 -0.28 -13.32
N THR A 184 25.15 -1.51 -13.04
CA THR A 184 25.26 -2.66 -13.94
C THR A 184 24.08 -2.82 -14.89
N CYS A 185 23.06 -1.95 -14.78
CA CYS A 185 21.88 -2.04 -15.64
C CYS A 185 22.26 -1.78 -17.10
N PRO A 186 21.93 -2.70 -18.04
CA PRO A 186 22.31 -2.55 -19.45
C PRO A 186 21.61 -1.39 -20.15
N LEU A 187 20.59 -0.80 -19.52
CA LEU A 187 19.82 0.34 -20.04
C LEU A 187 20.38 1.69 -19.59
N VAL A 188 21.44 1.72 -18.77
CA VAL A 188 22.10 2.96 -18.36
C VAL A 188 22.66 3.68 -19.58
N GLY A 189 22.40 4.98 -19.67
CA GLY A 189 22.85 5.83 -20.78
C GLY A 189 21.99 5.73 -22.03
N ARG A 190 20.93 4.92 -22.03
CA ARG A 190 19.93 4.85 -23.12
C ARG A 190 18.61 5.45 -22.68
N THR A 191 17.82 5.91 -23.64
CA THR A 191 16.43 6.27 -23.33
C THR A 191 15.61 5.03 -22.98
N ILE A 192 14.59 5.18 -22.14
CA ILE A 192 13.66 4.10 -21.79
C ILE A 192 13.05 3.46 -23.05
N ARG A 193 12.77 4.26 -24.08
CA ARG A 193 12.24 3.79 -25.38
C ARG A 193 13.25 2.94 -26.15
N GLU A 194 14.48 3.42 -26.31
CA GLU A 194 15.55 2.68 -27.01
C GLU A 194 15.91 1.38 -26.28
N GLY A 195 15.87 1.41 -24.95
CA GLY A 195 16.13 0.25 -24.11
C GLY A 195 15.03 -0.81 -24.13
N GLN A 196 13.88 -0.52 -24.77
CA GLN A 196 12.70 -1.38 -24.79
C GLN A 196 12.39 -1.96 -23.40
N PHE A 197 12.39 -1.11 -22.36
CA PHE A 197 12.25 -1.54 -20.97
C PHE A 197 11.05 -2.47 -20.76
N ARG A 198 9.96 -2.17 -21.45
CA ARG A 198 8.69 -2.91 -21.37
C ARG A 198 8.81 -4.36 -21.82
N SER A 199 9.42 -4.63 -22.97
CA SER A 199 9.59 -6.00 -23.49
C SER A 199 10.71 -6.74 -22.76
N THR A 200 11.76 -6.02 -22.37
CA THR A 200 12.94 -6.59 -21.71
C THR A 200 12.61 -7.10 -20.30
N TYR A 201 11.79 -6.34 -19.57
CA TYR A 201 11.51 -6.59 -18.15
C TYR A 201 10.06 -6.99 -17.84
N ASP A 202 9.14 -7.01 -18.82
CA ASP A 202 7.69 -7.22 -18.57
C ASP A 202 7.16 -6.30 -17.45
N ALA A 203 7.61 -5.04 -17.49
CA ALA A 203 7.31 -4.04 -16.48
C ALA A 203 7.07 -2.67 -17.14
N VAL A 204 6.16 -1.89 -16.55
CA VAL A 204 5.79 -0.56 -17.04
C VAL A 204 6.29 0.48 -16.06
N ILE A 205 7.06 1.47 -16.54
CA ILE A 205 7.50 2.60 -15.74
C ILE A 205 6.36 3.62 -15.64
N ILE A 206 5.92 3.90 -14.42
CA ILE A 206 4.89 4.89 -14.10
C ILE A 206 5.53 6.25 -13.80
N ALA A 207 6.65 6.25 -13.09
CA ALA A 207 7.37 7.46 -12.74
C ALA A 207 8.87 7.21 -12.63
N VAL A 208 9.65 8.27 -12.89
CA VAL A 208 11.10 8.30 -12.67
C VAL A 208 11.42 9.49 -11.77
N ALA A 209 12.24 9.24 -10.76
CA ALA A 209 12.79 10.25 -9.88
C ALA A 209 14.32 10.18 -9.86
N ARG A 210 14.94 11.35 -9.77
CA ARG A 210 16.39 11.51 -9.69
C ARG A 210 16.72 12.44 -8.54
N ASN A 211 17.63 12.03 -7.66
CA ASN A 211 18.02 12.80 -6.47
C ASN A 211 16.83 13.21 -5.57
N GLY A 212 15.76 12.42 -5.54
CA GLY A 212 14.56 12.75 -4.77
C GLY A 212 13.62 13.75 -5.44
N GLU A 213 13.85 14.13 -6.71
CA GLU A 213 12.92 14.93 -7.50
C GLU A 213 12.35 14.14 -8.68
N ARG A 214 11.05 14.29 -8.93
CA ARG A 214 10.38 13.62 -10.06
C ARG A 214 10.76 14.29 -11.38
N LEU A 215 11.18 13.48 -12.36
CA LEU A 215 11.47 13.97 -13.70
C LEU A 215 10.17 14.25 -14.47
N ARG A 216 9.90 15.52 -14.78
CA ARG A 216 8.73 15.96 -15.57
C ARG A 216 8.94 15.86 -17.09
N LYS A 217 9.61 14.80 -17.54
CA LYS A 217 9.84 14.52 -18.97
C LYS A 217 8.97 13.36 -19.43
N LYS A 218 8.71 13.26 -20.73
CA LYS A 218 8.05 12.07 -21.31
C LYS A 218 8.87 10.84 -20.92
N ILE A 219 8.24 9.86 -20.28
CA ILE A 219 8.92 8.69 -19.69
C ILE A 219 9.82 8.00 -20.72
N GLY A 220 9.34 7.81 -21.95
CA GLY A 220 10.11 7.16 -23.02
C GLY A 220 11.39 7.89 -23.43
N ASP A 221 11.46 9.21 -23.24
CA ASP A 221 12.59 10.06 -23.67
C ASP A 221 13.60 10.30 -22.52
N ILE A 222 13.35 9.74 -21.33
CA ILE A 222 14.26 9.85 -20.19
C ILE A 222 15.44 8.90 -20.40
N ILE A 223 16.65 9.45 -20.33
CA ILE A 223 17.89 8.69 -20.29
C ILE A 223 18.10 8.18 -18.86
N LEU A 224 18.13 6.85 -18.71
CA LEU A 224 18.32 6.20 -17.42
C LEU A 224 19.75 6.42 -16.91
N GLN A 225 19.87 6.82 -15.65
CA GLN A 225 21.14 6.97 -14.95
C GLN A 225 21.19 6.04 -13.73
N PRO A 226 22.38 5.58 -13.31
CA PRO A 226 22.53 4.85 -12.06
C PRO A 226 22.02 5.70 -10.90
N GLY A 227 21.26 5.10 -9.99
CA GLY A 227 20.64 5.79 -8.86
C GLY A 227 19.30 6.45 -9.16
N ASP A 228 18.79 6.39 -10.39
CA ASP A 228 17.39 6.76 -10.68
C ASP A 228 16.44 5.81 -9.95
N THR A 229 15.40 6.37 -9.34
CA THR A 229 14.30 5.63 -8.70
C THR A 229 13.14 5.50 -9.68
N LEU A 230 12.73 4.28 -9.97
CA LEU A 230 11.64 3.94 -10.88
C LEU A 230 10.44 3.42 -10.09
N LEU A 231 9.26 3.96 -10.35
CA LEU A 231 8.00 3.32 -9.94
C LEU A 231 7.53 2.44 -11.10
N LEU A 232 7.41 1.15 -10.84
CA LEU A 232 7.12 0.12 -11.83
C LEU A 232 5.82 -0.61 -11.48
N GLU A 233 5.02 -0.95 -12.49
CA GLU A 233 4.01 -2.00 -12.39
C GLU A 233 4.51 -3.23 -13.15
N ALA A 234 4.68 -4.34 -12.43
CA ALA A 234 5.29 -5.55 -12.99
C ALA A 234 4.53 -6.80 -12.57
N SER A 235 4.68 -7.87 -13.38
CA SER A 235 4.18 -9.18 -13.01
C SER A 235 5.06 -9.79 -11.89
N PRO A 236 4.53 -10.72 -11.07
CA PRO A 236 5.31 -11.44 -10.04
C PRO A 236 6.54 -12.17 -10.59
N ARG A 237 6.58 -12.41 -11.92
CA ARG A 237 7.73 -13.01 -12.61
C ARG A 237 8.93 -12.05 -12.67
N PHE A 238 8.70 -10.74 -12.75
CA PHE A 238 9.75 -9.73 -12.72
C PHE A 238 10.57 -9.82 -11.42
N LEU A 239 9.90 -9.95 -10.27
CA LEU A 239 10.55 -10.12 -8.97
C LEU A 239 11.43 -11.38 -8.90
N LYS A 240 10.97 -12.50 -9.49
CA LYS A 240 11.76 -13.74 -9.54
C LYS A 240 13.00 -13.58 -10.43
N ARG A 241 12.87 -12.93 -11.59
CA ARG A 241 13.97 -12.70 -12.52
C ARG A 241 15.00 -11.71 -11.97
N GLN A 242 14.54 -10.71 -11.22
CA GLN A 242 15.40 -9.72 -10.59
C GLN A 242 16.21 -10.27 -9.40
N LYS A 243 15.78 -11.38 -8.77
CA LYS A 243 16.65 -12.07 -7.79
C LYS A 243 17.90 -12.67 -8.44
N THR A 244 17.85 -12.95 -9.74
CA THR A 244 18.95 -13.52 -10.51
C THR A 244 19.82 -12.45 -11.17
N ASN A 245 19.20 -11.37 -11.67
CA ASN A 245 19.91 -10.27 -12.34
C ASN A 245 20.13 -9.07 -11.40
N ARG A 246 21.33 -8.49 -11.38
CA ARG A 246 21.65 -7.31 -10.55
C ARG A 246 21.32 -5.96 -11.22
N ASP A 247 20.31 -5.93 -12.09
CA ASP A 247 19.98 -4.75 -12.89
C ASP A 247 19.40 -3.59 -12.04
N PHE A 248 18.85 -3.88 -10.86
CA PHE A 248 18.32 -2.91 -9.89
C PHE A 248 18.83 -3.22 -8.47
N TYR A 249 19.25 -2.18 -7.73
CA TYR A 249 19.84 -2.31 -6.39
C TYR A 249 18.81 -2.61 -5.29
N LEU A 250 17.61 -2.07 -5.42
CA LEU A 250 16.53 -2.22 -4.46
C LEU A 250 15.24 -2.36 -5.23
N VAL A 251 14.49 -3.44 -5.00
CA VAL A 251 13.11 -3.59 -5.47
C VAL A 251 12.24 -3.76 -4.24
N SER A 252 11.59 -2.68 -3.82
CA SER A 252 10.64 -2.69 -2.72
C SER A 252 9.25 -2.83 -3.29
N GLU A 253 8.52 -3.88 -2.90
CA GLU A 253 7.08 -3.90 -3.07
C GLU A 253 6.50 -2.73 -2.26
N VAL A 254 5.69 -1.88 -2.91
CA VAL A 254 5.05 -0.76 -2.21
C VAL A 254 4.13 -1.36 -1.16
N LYS A 255 4.56 -1.31 0.11
CA LYS A 255 3.79 -1.85 1.24
C LYS A 255 2.44 -1.14 1.27
N GLY A 256 1.36 -1.89 1.02
CA GLY A 256 0.00 -1.37 0.85
C GLY A 256 -0.66 -1.68 -0.51
N ALA A 257 0.07 -2.25 -1.47
CA ALA A 257 -0.47 -2.59 -2.80
C ALA A 257 -1.42 -3.81 -2.81
N LYS A 258 -1.56 -4.54 -1.70
CA LYS A 258 -2.69 -5.47 -1.54
C LYS A 258 -3.90 -4.64 -1.13
N PRO A 259 -4.96 -4.55 -1.95
CA PRO A 259 -6.16 -3.86 -1.55
C PRO A 259 -6.66 -4.48 -0.22
N PRO A 260 -6.94 -3.68 0.81
CA PRO A 260 -7.58 -4.19 2.01
C PRO A 260 -8.88 -4.89 1.59
N ARG A 261 -9.05 -6.14 2.01
CA ARG A 261 -10.25 -6.93 1.69
C ARG A 261 -11.41 -6.42 2.51
N HIS A 262 -12.07 -5.37 2.01
CA HIS A 262 -13.21 -4.72 2.67
C HIS A 262 -14.35 -5.70 2.98
N ASP A 263 -14.50 -6.76 2.17
CA ASP A 263 -15.52 -7.80 2.34
C ASP A 263 -15.44 -8.54 3.69
N LEU A 264 -14.24 -8.61 4.29
CA LEU A 264 -13.98 -9.28 5.56
C LEU A 264 -13.76 -8.28 6.71
N ALA A 265 -13.69 -6.98 6.42
CA ALA A 265 -13.42 -5.94 7.40
C ALA A 265 -14.50 -5.88 8.49
N TRP A 266 -15.77 -6.07 8.12
CA TRP A 266 -16.87 -6.10 9.08
C TRP A 266 -16.75 -7.29 10.05
N ILE A 267 -16.32 -8.46 9.58
CA ILE A 267 -16.10 -9.66 10.42
C ILE A 267 -14.94 -9.42 11.38
N ALA A 268 -13.84 -8.84 10.91
CA ALA A 268 -12.72 -8.49 11.79
C ALA A 268 -13.16 -7.49 12.87
N CYS A 269 -13.98 -6.51 12.51
CA CYS A 269 -14.50 -5.51 13.43
C CYS A 269 -15.44 -6.13 14.48
N THR A 270 -16.33 -7.05 14.10
CA THR A 270 -17.21 -7.73 15.05
C THR A 270 -16.43 -8.61 16.02
N ILE A 271 -15.40 -9.34 15.55
CA ILE A 271 -14.52 -10.13 16.42
C ILE A 271 -13.79 -9.23 17.42
N LEU A 272 -13.25 -8.09 16.96
CA LEU A 272 -12.57 -7.12 17.82
C LEU A 272 -13.49 -6.56 18.90
N VAL A 273 -14.69 -6.11 18.51
CA VAL A 273 -15.68 -5.56 19.46
C VAL A 273 -16.11 -6.64 20.46
N ALA A 274 -16.36 -7.87 20.00
CA ALA A 274 -16.72 -8.98 20.88
C ALA A 274 -15.60 -9.31 21.87
N MET A 275 -14.34 -9.33 21.42
CA MET A 275 -13.17 -9.54 22.28
C MET A 275 -13.04 -8.45 23.35
N VAL A 276 -13.19 -7.17 22.95
CA VAL A 276 -13.12 -6.04 23.87
C VAL A 276 -14.25 -6.14 24.90
N LEU A 277 -15.50 -6.38 24.48
CA LEU A 277 -16.63 -6.54 25.39
C LEU A 277 -16.41 -7.69 26.38
N ALA A 278 -15.92 -8.84 25.91
CA ALA A 278 -15.62 -9.98 26.75
C ALA A 278 -14.53 -9.68 27.79
N ALA A 279 -13.48 -8.95 27.40
CA ALA A 279 -12.42 -8.53 28.31
C ALA A 279 -12.90 -7.46 29.30
N THR A 280 -13.77 -6.53 28.87
CA THR A 280 -14.26 -5.44 29.73
C THR A 280 -15.30 -5.88 30.74
N LEU A 281 -16.11 -6.89 30.40
CA LEU A 281 -17.08 -7.50 31.30
C LEU A 281 -16.45 -8.58 32.20
N GLU A 282 -15.13 -8.79 32.08
CA GLU A 282 -14.37 -9.79 32.84
C GLU A 282 -14.97 -11.21 32.74
N LEU A 283 -15.64 -11.52 31.63
CA LEU A 283 -16.31 -12.81 31.41
C LEU A 283 -15.32 -13.98 31.33
N VAL A 284 -14.12 -13.70 30.80
CA VAL A 284 -13.02 -14.65 30.66
C VAL A 284 -11.69 -13.92 30.87
N PRO A 285 -10.62 -14.63 31.27
CA PRO A 285 -9.28 -14.05 31.36
C PRO A 285 -8.88 -13.39 30.03
N MET A 286 -8.23 -12.23 30.11
CA MET A 286 -7.88 -11.42 28.93
C MET A 286 -7.08 -12.21 27.88
N VAL A 287 -6.16 -13.07 28.33
CA VAL A 287 -5.37 -13.95 27.46
C VAL A 287 -6.27 -14.93 26.71
N ALA A 288 -7.29 -15.49 27.36
CA ALA A 288 -8.24 -16.39 26.72
C ALA A 288 -9.10 -15.66 25.68
N ALA A 289 -9.60 -14.46 26.00
CA ALA A 289 -10.34 -13.62 25.05
C ALA A 289 -9.50 -13.33 23.79
N ALA A 290 -8.24 -12.93 23.97
CA ALA A 290 -7.31 -12.65 22.87
C ALA A 290 -7.02 -13.88 22.01
N LEU A 291 -6.79 -15.06 22.62
CA LEU A 291 -6.54 -16.31 21.90
C LEU A 291 -7.76 -16.76 21.08
N VAL A 292 -8.96 -16.66 21.65
CA VAL A 292 -10.21 -16.98 20.94
C VAL A 292 -10.43 -16.03 19.76
N ALA A 293 -10.19 -14.74 19.95
CA ALA A 293 -10.31 -13.75 18.88
C ALA A 293 -9.29 -14.00 17.76
N ALA A 294 -8.03 -14.30 18.10
CA ALA A 294 -7.01 -14.68 17.13
C ALA A 294 -7.38 -15.96 16.36
N ALA A 295 -7.88 -17.00 17.06
CA ALA A 295 -8.35 -18.22 16.42
C ALA A 295 -9.54 -17.96 15.49
N ALA A 296 -10.49 -17.13 15.91
CA ALA A 296 -11.63 -16.71 15.09
C ALA A 296 -11.17 -15.96 13.84
N MET A 297 -10.21 -15.03 13.94
CA MET A 297 -9.66 -14.27 12.81
C MET A 297 -8.99 -15.16 11.75
N VAL A 298 -8.35 -16.26 12.18
CA VAL A 298 -7.76 -17.24 11.27
C VAL A 298 -8.85 -18.14 10.68
N ALA A 299 -9.82 -18.58 11.48
CA ALA A 299 -10.91 -19.44 11.03
C ALA A 299 -11.85 -18.76 10.03
N THR A 300 -12.13 -17.47 10.19
CA THR A 300 -12.93 -16.66 9.25
C THR A 300 -12.15 -16.24 8.01
N GLY A 301 -10.84 -16.52 7.94
CA GLY A 301 -9.98 -16.15 6.82
C GLY A 301 -9.65 -14.65 6.75
N CYS A 302 -9.91 -13.88 7.82
CA CYS A 302 -9.51 -12.47 7.92
C CYS A 302 -7.98 -12.32 7.85
N ILE A 303 -7.25 -13.27 8.44
CA ILE A 303 -5.78 -13.34 8.37
C ILE A 303 -5.37 -14.70 7.82
N GLY A 304 -4.49 -14.71 6.81
CA GLY A 304 -3.93 -15.96 6.29
C GLY A 304 -3.01 -16.65 7.31
N PRO A 305 -2.97 -17.98 7.39
CA PRO A 305 -2.19 -18.70 8.41
C PRO A 305 -0.67 -18.39 8.36
N ASN A 306 -0.13 -18.12 7.17
CA ASN A 306 1.26 -17.68 7.01
C ASN A 306 1.49 -16.23 7.47
N GLU A 307 0.47 -15.38 7.39
CA GLU A 307 0.53 -14.00 7.84
C GLU A 307 0.41 -13.94 9.37
N ALA A 308 -0.50 -14.71 9.96
CA ALA A 308 -0.62 -14.87 11.41
C ALA A 308 0.71 -15.31 12.07
N ARG A 309 1.42 -16.28 11.46
CA ARG A 309 2.76 -16.70 11.95
C ARG A 309 3.81 -15.60 11.86
N LYS A 310 3.73 -14.73 10.84
CA LYS A 310 4.65 -13.59 10.68
C LYS A 310 4.33 -12.43 11.61
N SER A 311 3.07 -12.30 12.04
CA SER A 311 2.63 -11.28 13.00
C SER A 311 3.13 -11.53 14.43
N ILE A 312 3.67 -12.71 14.72
CA ILE A 312 4.24 -13.03 16.03
C ILE A 312 5.61 -12.37 16.16
N GLU A 313 5.71 -11.37 17.03
CA GLU A 313 6.98 -10.74 17.42
C GLU A 313 7.74 -11.63 18.42
N TRP A 314 8.45 -12.63 17.90
CA TRP A 314 9.23 -13.57 18.72
C TRP A 314 10.27 -12.87 19.61
N GLU A 315 10.89 -11.80 19.12
CA GLU A 315 11.88 -11.03 19.87
C GLU A 315 11.27 -10.39 21.12
N THR A 316 10.10 -9.77 21.01
CA THR A 316 9.35 -9.20 22.13
C THR A 316 8.96 -10.26 23.16
N LEU A 317 8.48 -11.43 22.71
CA LEU A 317 8.13 -12.54 23.60
C LEU A 317 9.35 -13.11 24.35
N LEU A 318 10.46 -13.29 23.64
CA LEU A 318 11.71 -13.77 24.22
C LEU A 318 12.26 -12.78 25.25
N LEU A 319 12.20 -11.47 24.96
CA LEU A 319 12.61 -10.41 25.88
C LEU A 319 11.79 -10.47 27.16
N ILE A 320 10.45 -10.52 27.06
CA ILE A 320 9.55 -10.60 28.21
C ILE A 320 9.86 -11.86 29.05
N ALA A 321 9.99 -13.02 28.41
CA ALA A 321 10.31 -14.27 29.10
C ALA A 321 11.67 -14.22 29.81
N ALA A 322 12.70 -13.68 29.16
CA ALA A 322 14.03 -13.51 29.75
C ALA A 322 14.02 -12.52 30.92
N SER A 323 13.28 -11.40 30.81
CA SER A 323 13.12 -10.43 31.88
C SER A 323 12.44 -11.05 33.12
N PHE A 324 11.39 -11.84 32.93
CA PHE A 324 10.76 -12.56 34.05
C PHE A 324 11.68 -13.61 34.67
N GLY A 325 12.41 -14.37 33.85
CA GLY A 325 13.38 -15.35 34.34
C GLY A 325 14.50 -14.71 35.16
N LEU A 326 15.04 -13.57 34.70
CA LEU A 326 16.05 -12.81 35.42
C LEU A 326 15.49 -12.22 36.72
N ALA A 327 14.27 -11.67 36.70
CA ALA A 327 13.62 -11.12 37.88
C ALA A 327 13.44 -12.20 38.98
N GLN A 328 12.98 -13.40 38.62
CA GLN A 328 12.86 -14.52 39.57
C GLN A 328 14.21 -14.98 40.10
N ALA A 329 15.26 -15.01 39.27
CA ALA A 329 16.60 -15.38 39.71
C ALA A 329 17.15 -14.39 40.75
N ILE A 330 16.92 -13.10 40.56
CA ILE A 330 17.30 -12.06 41.53
C ILE A 330 16.48 -12.16 42.82
N GLU A 331 15.16 -12.40 42.74
CA GLU A 331 14.31 -12.50 43.94
C GLU A 331 14.65 -13.71 44.82
N LYS A 332 15.23 -14.77 44.23
CA LYS A 332 15.61 -16.01 44.93
C LYS A 332 17.04 -16.00 45.47
N THR A 333 17.83 -14.95 45.18
CA THR A 333 19.21 -14.78 45.65
C THR A 333 19.25 -13.74 46.77
#